data_AF-A0A2T7Q2Q6-F1
#
_entry.id   AF-A0A2T7Q2Q6-F1
#
_cell.length_a   1.000
_cell.length_b   1.000
_cell.length_c   1.000
_cell.angle_alpha   90.00
_cell.angle_beta   90.00
_cell.angle_gamma   90.00
#
_symmetry.space_group_name_H-M   'P 1'
#
loop_
_entity.id
_entity.type
_entity.pdbx_description
1 polymer ?
#
loop_
_entity_poly.entity_id
_entity_poly.type
_entity_poly.pdbx_seq_one_letter_code
_entity_poly.pdbx_strand_id
1 'polypeptide(L)'
;MLSAIEETQTKNVSVYQEIIATITSLVPADAVYLLGERHAGCSSNSIFYTGRKQENERLSFLYLLIIANLINKAAHEWQDQLEAHCKKIIPCTTIVLNTENFQHWIREGHPFVCHVLKTAMCIQQSEGFINNAGIVPRYLPSMAESILAEGLNMYTEFMAAAELFRVRKQNRLACFMLHQATELGLNSILKAGTGFHYRPHT
;
A
#
# COMPACT_ATOMS: atom_id res chain seq x y z
N MET A 1 -3.84 -35.88 3.33
CA MET A 1 -3.92 -34.69 2.44
C MET A 1 -4.98 -33.69 2.91
N LEU A 2 -6.20 -34.11 3.24
CA LEU A 2 -7.22 -33.21 3.81
C LEU A 2 -6.81 -32.57 5.15
N SER A 3 -6.09 -33.30 6.01
CA SER A 3 -5.64 -32.81 7.32
C SER A 3 -4.63 -31.65 7.28
N ALA A 4 -3.77 -31.56 6.26
CA ALA A 4 -2.76 -30.50 6.14
C ALA A 4 -3.35 -29.17 5.62
N ILE A 5 -4.46 -29.27 4.88
CA ILE A 5 -5.17 -28.12 4.31
C ILE A 5 -5.94 -27.39 5.42
N GLU A 6 -6.62 -28.14 6.30
CA GLU A 6 -7.32 -27.59 7.46
C GLU A 6 -6.35 -26.94 8.46
N GLU A 7 -5.19 -27.56 8.74
CA GLU A 7 -4.19 -26.97 9.65
C GLU A 7 -3.62 -25.63 9.16
N THR A 8 -3.47 -25.45 7.84
CA THR A 8 -2.89 -24.23 7.26
C THR A 8 -3.90 -23.08 7.23
N GLN A 9 -5.17 -23.37 6.90
CA GLN A 9 -6.25 -22.38 6.99
C GLN A 9 -6.52 -21.95 8.44
N THR A 10 -6.54 -22.90 9.38
CA THR A 10 -6.80 -22.60 10.80
C THR A 10 -5.68 -21.76 11.42
N LYS A 11 -4.41 -22.00 11.03
CA LYS A 11 -3.25 -21.20 11.48
C LYS A 11 -3.26 -19.78 10.93
N ASN A 12 -3.71 -19.55 9.69
CA ASN A 12 -3.78 -18.19 9.15
C ASN A 12 -4.85 -17.36 9.86
N VAL A 13 -6.01 -17.98 10.19
CA VAL A 13 -7.06 -17.32 10.97
C VAL A 13 -6.55 -16.89 12.35
N SER A 14 -5.74 -17.71 13.03
CA SER A 14 -5.15 -17.31 14.32
C SER A 14 -4.16 -16.15 14.20
N VAL A 15 -3.39 -16.06 13.10
CA VAL A 15 -2.43 -14.97 12.88
C VAL A 15 -3.14 -13.63 12.69
N TYR A 16 -4.22 -13.57 11.90
CA TYR A 16 -4.94 -12.30 11.75
C TYR A 16 -5.54 -11.81 13.06
N GLN A 17 -6.08 -12.72 13.88
CA GLN A 17 -6.64 -12.36 15.19
C GLN A 17 -5.59 -11.76 16.13
N GLU A 18 -4.39 -12.33 16.16
CA GLU A 18 -3.29 -11.83 16.98
C GLU A 18 -2.80 -10.44 16.51
N ILE A 19 -2.77 -10.23 15.19
CA ILE A 19 -2.44 -8.94 14.59
C ILE A 19 -3.51 -7.90 14.89
N ILE A 20 -4.79 -8.24 14.73
CA ILE A 20 -5.93 -7.38 15.08
C ILE A 20 -5.85 -6.95 16.54
N ALA A 21 -5.60 -7.90 17.44
CA ALA A 21 -5.45 -7.61 18.87
C ALA A 21 -4.28 -6.65 19.12
N THR A 22 -3.15 -6.87 18.44
CA THR A 22 -1.98 -5.99 18.52
C THR A 22 -2.29 -4.58 18.00
N ILE A 23 -2.90 -4.46 16.82
CA ILE A 23 -3.27 -3.17 16.20
C ILE A 23 -4.24 -2.43 17.12
N THR A 24 -5.31 -3.09 17.55
CA THR A 24 -6.36 -2.50 18.40
C THR A 24 -5.81 -2.04 19.76
N SER A 25 -4.78 -2.72 20.29
CA SER A 25 -4.11 -2.29 21.52
C SER A 25 -3.26 -1.02 21.36
N LEU A 26 -2.79 -0.74 20.13
CA LEU A 26 -1.90 0.38 19.84
C LEU A 26 -2.65 1.60 19.34
N VAL A 27 -3.63 1.39 18.47
CA VAL A 27 -4.40 2.45 17.83
C VAL A 27 -5.89 2.05 17.78
N PRO A 28 -6.81 2.95 18.15
CA PRO A 28 -8.23 2.72 17.93
C PRO A 28 -8.52 2.83 16.42
N ALA A 29 -8.36 1.70 15.72
CA ALA A 29 -8.60 1.61 14.29
C ALA A 29 -10.11 1.53 14.00
N ASP A 30 -10.55 2.34 13.05
CA ASP A 30 -11.91 2.30 12.52
C ASP A 30 -12.08 1.18 11.50
N ALA A 31 -11.05 0.88 10.72
CA ALA A 31 -11.05 -0.26 9.82
C ALA A 31 -9.64 -0.77 9.54
N VAL A 32 -9.53 -2.08 9.30
CA VAL A 32 -8.29 -2.73 8.86
C VAL A 32 -8.59 -3.57 7.62
N TYR A 33 -7.87 -3.30 6.54
CA TYR A 33 -7.98 -4.02 5.27
C TYR A 33 -6.68 -4.75 4.94
N LEU A 34 -6.81 -5.96 4.41
CA LEU A 34 -5.71 -6.73 3.86
C LEU A 34 -5.49 -6.33 2.40
N LEU A 35 -4.38 -5.65 2.13
CA LEU A 35 -3.99 -5.27 0.77
C LEU A 35 -3.24 -6.38 0.04
N GLY A 36 -2.62 -7.30 0.78
CA GLY A 36 -1.86 -8.38 0.18
C GLY A 36 -1.08 -9.21 1.18
N GLU A 37 -0.51 -10.29 0.67
CA GLU A 37 0.18 -11.33 1.41
C GLU A 37 1.37 -11.82 0.61
N ARG A 38 2.46 -12.15 1.32
CA ARG A 38 3.59 -12.87 0.73
C ARG A 38 3.77 -14.19 1.43
N HIS A 39 3.98 -15.22 0.66
CA HIS A 39 4.28 -16.55 1.17
C HIS A 39 5.77 -16.89 0.98
N ALA A 40 6.27 -17.82 1.80
CA ALA A 40 7.68 -18.17 1.87
C ALA A 40 8.28 -18.70 0.54
N GLY A 41 7.44 -19.18 -0.40
CA GLY A 41 7.88 -19.60 -1.74
C GLY A 41 8.03 -18.46 -2.75
N CYS A 42 8.09 -17.20 -2.29
CA CYS A 42 8.16 -15.99 -3.12
C CYS A 42 6.92 -15.72 -3.98
N SER A 43 5.80 -16.38 -3.71
CA SER A 43 4.51 -15.98 -4.25
C SER A 43 3.97 -14.78 -3.45
N SER A 44 3.58 -13.72 -4.17
CA SER A 44 2.96 -12.52 -3.60
C SER A 44 1.58 -12.32 -4.23
N ASN A 45 0.59 -12.10 -3.38
CA ASN A 45 -0.77 -11.74 -3.78
C ASN A 45 -1.08 -10.35 -3.23
N SER A 46 -1.67 -9.49 -4.03
CA SER A 46 -2.17 -8.20 -3.58
C SER A 46 -3.47 -7.86 -4.29
N ILE A 47 -4.16 -6.84 -3.80
CA ILE A 47 -5.34 -6.29 -4.46
C ILE A 47 -5.03 -5.73 -5.86
N PHE A 48 -3.76 -5.44 -6.17
CA PHE A 48 -3.32 -4.95 -7.47
C PHE A 48 -2.76 -6.04 -8.39
N TYR A 49 -2.41 -7.20 -7.83
CA TYR A 49 -1.84 -8.31 -8.58
C TYR A 49 -2.21 -9.65 -7.92
N THR A 50 -3.02 -10.45 -8.62
CA THR A 50 -3.32 -11.81 -8.17
C THR A 50 -2.27 -12.75 -8.77
N GLY A 51 -1.28 -13.11 -7.97
CA GLY A 51 -0.33 -14.17 -8.32
C GLY A 51 -1.00 -15.55 -8.31
N ARG A 52 -0.29 -16.55 -8.84
CA ARG A 52 -0.73 -17.94 -8.72
C ARG A 52 -0.61 -18.35 -7.25
N LYS A 53 -1.74 -18.52 -6.56
CA LYS A 53 -1.77 -19.09 -5.21
C LYS A 53 -1.18 -20.50 -5.28
N GLN A 54 -0.01 -20.69 -4.67
CA GLN A 54 0.45 -22.04 -4.34
C GLN A 54 -0.22 -22.44 -3.03
N GLU A 55 -1.10 -23.44 -3.13
CA GLU A 55 -1.73 -24.04 -1.96
C GLU A 55 -0.64 -24.66 -1.08
N ASN A 56 -0.66 -24.35 0.22
CA ASN A 56 0.27 -24.82 1.28
C ASN A 56 1.54 -23.99 1.55
N GLU A 57 1.71 -22.79 0.97
CA GLU A 57 2.85 -21.96 1.36
C GLU A 57 2.58 -21.17 2.65
N ARG A 58 3.52 -21.25 3.60
CA ARG A 58 3.46 -20.52 4.86
C ARG A 58 3.48 -19.01 4.62
N LEU A 59 2.54 -18.31 5.24
CA LEU A 59 2.48 -16.85 5.26
C LEU A 59 3.77 -16.29 5.89
N SER A 60 4.39 -15.34 5.20
CA SER A 60 5.68 -14.75 5.58
C SER A 60 5.65 -13.23 5.73
N PHE A 61 4.68 -12.56 5.10
CA PHE A 61 4.54 -11.12 5.13
C PHE A 61 3.10 -10.68 4.87
N LEU A 62 2.70 -9.53 5.43
CA LEU A 62 1.39 -8.92 5.20
C LEU A 62 1.50 -7.46 4.77
N TYR A 63 0.60 -7.04 3.87
CA TYR A 63 0.40 -5.64 3.50
C TYR A 63 -0.97 -5.20 4.01
N LEU A 64 -0.99 -4.23 4.92
CA LEU A 64 -2.20 -3.81 5.63
C LEU A 64 -2.50 -2.33 5.36
N LEU A 65 -3.79 -2.00 5.26
CA LEU A 65 -4.28 -0.64 5.31
C LEU A 65 -5.08 -0.46 6.60
N ILE A 66 -4.70 0.54 7.39
CA ILE A 66 -5.29 0.83 8.69
C ILE A 66 -5.89 2.23 8.61
N ILE A 67 -7.18 2.31 8.88
CA ILE A 67 -7.93 3.57 8.95
C ILE A 67 -8.14 3.88 10.41
N ALA A 68 -7.64 5.02 10.86
CA ALA A 68 -7.71 5.43 12.26
C ALA A 68 -7.73 6.95 12.39
N ASN A 69 -8.22 7.45 13.52
CA ASN A 69 -8.14 8.86 13.84
C ASN A 69 -6.74 9.23 14.40
N LEU A 70 -6.00 10.08 13.68
CA LEU A 70 -4.57 10.36 13.95
C LEU A 70 -4.37 11.58 14.86
N ILE A 71 -5.10 11.66 15.97
CA ILE A 71 -5.24 12.90 16.77
C ILE A 71 -3.91 13.44 17.34
N ASN A 72 -2.86 12.61 17.45
CA ASN A 72 -1.65 12.98 18.21
C ASN A 72 -0.29 12.69 17.55
N LYS A 73 -0.28 12.07 16.35
CA LYS A 73 0.98 11.69 15.67
C LYS A 73 0.78 11.71 14.17
N ALA A 74 1.86 11.94 13.43
CA ALA A 74 1.86 11.79 11.99
C ALA A 74 1.66 10.32 11.58
N ALA A 75 1.10 10.08 10.39
CA ALA A 75 0.81 8.73 9.90
C ALA A 75 2.06 7.82 9.87
N HIS A 76 3.22 8.36 9.48
CA HIS A 76 4.48 7.60 9.42
C HIS A 76 4.94 7.09 10.79
N GLU A 77 4.77 7.87 11.85
CA GLU A 77 5.12 7.43 13.21
C GLU A 77 4.23 6.26 13.68
N TRP A 78 2.96 6.26 13.27
CA TRP A 78 2.07 5.13 13.51
C TRP A 78 2.46 3.91 12.69
N GLN A 79 2.83 4.09 11.42
CA GLN A 79 3.32 3.00 10.58
C GLN A 79 4.54 2.31 11.20
N ASP A 80 5.55 3.09 11.59
CA ASP A 80 6.77 2.56 12.21
C ASP A 80 6.46 1.79 13.51
N GLN A 81 5.58 2.33 14.36
CA GLN A 81 5.17 1.67 15.60
C GLN A 81 4.41 0.37 15.34
N LEU A 82 3.45 0.37 14.41
CA LEU A 82 2.64 -0.80 14.08
C LEU A 82 3.50 -1.91 13.47
N GLU A 83 4.38 -1.56 12.52
CA GLU A 83 5.30 -2.52 11.89
C GLU A 83 6.28 -3.11 12.91
N ALA A 84 6.84 -2.29 13.81
CA ALA A 84 7.74 -2.76 14.86
C ALA A 84 7.07 -3.74 15.83
N HIS A 85 5.81 -3.51 16.20
CA HIS A 85 5.07 -4.39 17.11
C HIS A 85 4.61 -5.67 16.39
N CYS A 86 4.06 -5.55 15.19
CA CYS A 86 3.56 -6.68 14.41
C CYS A 86 4.69 -7.63 13.98
N LYS A 87 5.90 -7.12 13.77
CA LYS A 87 7.09 -7.92 13.43
C LYS A 87 7.37 -9.08 14.39
N LYS A 88 6.89 -9.02 15.63
CA LYS A 88 6.98 -10.11 16.63
C LYS A 88 6.15 -11.34 16.24
N ILE A 89 5.05 -11.13 15.50
CA ILE A 89 4.12 -12.16 15.03
C ILE A 89 4.48 -12.51 13.58
N ILE A 90 4.43 -11.50 12.71
CA ILE A 90 4.80 -11.60 11.30
C ILE A 90 5.25 -10.23 10.79
N PRO A 91 6.32 -10.16 9.98
CA PRO A 91 6.66 -8.92 9.30
C PRO A 91 5.48 -8.38 8.48
N CYS A 92 5.22 -7.09 8.56
CA CYS A 92 4.19 -6.44 7.76
C CYS A 92 4.64 -5.05 7.31
N THR A 93 3.99 -4.57 6.25
CA THR A 93 4.01 -3.17 5.87
C THR A 93 2.61 -2.62 6.06
N THR A 94 2.50 -1.47 6.71
CA THR A 94 1.23 -0.83 7.01
C THR A 94 1.12 0.49 6.27
N ILE A 95 -0.06 0.78 5.73
CA ILE A 95 -0.45 2.11 5.28
C ILE A 95 -1.44 2.62 6.31
N VAL A 96 -1.14 3.75 6.96
CA VAL A 96 -2.05 4.37 7.93
C VAL A 96 -2.68 5.60 7.30
N LEU A 97 -4.01 5.65 7.28
CA LEU A 97 -4.76 6.80 6.77
C LEU A 97 -5.68 7.36 7.85
N ASN A 98 -5.81 8.69 7.88
CA ASN A 98 -6.81 9.36 8.70
C ASN A 98 -8.22 9.00 8.19
N THR A 99 -9.09 8.59 9.10
CA THR A 99 -10.52 8.35 8.89
C THR A 99 -11.20 9.45 8.11
N GLU A 100 -10.97 10.73 8.44
CA GLU A 100 -11.61 11.86 7.75
C GLU A 100 -11.19 11.94 6.28
N ASN A 101 -9.91 11.77 6.01
CA ASN A 101 -9.37 11.79 4.63
C ASN A 101 -9.92 10.61 3.83
N PHE A 102 -9.96 9.42 4.43
CA PHE A 102 -10.49 8.23 3.76
C PHE A 102 -11.98 8.40 3.45
N GLN A 103 -12.78 8.88 4.40
CA GLN A 103 -14.21 9.16 4.20
C GLN A 103 -14.46 10.26 3.17
N HIS A 104 -13.58 11.28 3.11
CA HIS A 104 -13.61 12.25 2.02
C HIS A 104 -13.33 11.59 0.66
N TRP A 105 -12.29 10.76 0.56
CA TRP A 105 -11.95 10.02 -0.66
C TRP A 105 -13.04 9.04 -1.10
N ILE A 106 -13.76 8.42 -0.15
CA ILE A 106 -14.97 7.64 -0.44
C ILE A 106 -15.98 8.53 -1.18
N ARG A 107 -16.35 9.68 -0.61
CA ARG A 107 -17.36 10.59 -1.19
C ARG A 107 -16.98 11.13 -2.56
N GLU A 108 -15.69 11.39 -2.79
CA GLU A 108 -15.16 11.85 -4.07
C GLU A 108 -15.05 10.74 -5.14
N GLY A 109 -15.24 9.46 -4.75
CA GLY A 109 -15.06 8.33 -5.65
C GLY A 109 -13.59 8.12 -6.04
N HIS A 110 -12.69 8.30 -5.07
CA HIS A 110 -11.25 8.18 -5.29
C HIS A 110 -10.88 6.75 -5.73
N PRO A 111 -10.11 6.57 -6.82
CA PRO A 111 -9.85 5.26 -7.43
C PRO A 111 -9.25 4.24 -6.46
N PHE A 112 -8.22 4.66 -5.71
CA PHE A 112 -7.58 3.82 -4.70
C PHE A 112 -8.59 3.26 -3.70
N VAL A 113 -9.46 4.12 -3.16
CA VAL A 113 -10.42 3.74 -2.12
C VAL A 113 -11.50 2.84 -2.70
N CYS A 114 -12.05 3.19 -3.86
CA CYS A 114 -13.01 2.34 -4.55
C CYS A 114 -12.42 0.94 -4.83
N HIS A 115 -11.15 0.88 -5.25
CA HIS A 115 -10.47 -0.39 -5.49
C HIS A 115 -10.29 -1.20 -4.21
N VAL A 116 -9.81 -0.58 -3.13
CA VAL A 116 -9.68 -1.21 -1.81
C VAL A 116 -11.04 -1.75 -1.33
N LEU A 117 -12.10 -0.93 -1.33
CA LEU A 117 -13.41 -1.37 -0.85
C LEU A 117 -14.01 -2.52 -1.67
N LYS A 118 -13.68 -2.60 -2.97
CA LYS A 118 -14.16 -3.65 -3.87
C LYS A 118 -13.38 -4.96 -3.77
N THR A 119 -12.08 -4.89 -3.47
CA THR A 119 -11.15 -6.03 -3.66
C THR A 119 -10.43 -6.47 -2.38
N ALA A 120 -10.20 -5.56 -1.45
CA ALA A 120 -9.49 -5.88 -0.21
C ALA A 120 -10.40 -6.65 0.74
N MET A 121 -9.82 -7.64 1.42
CA MET A 121 -10.51 -8.30 2.53
C MET A 121 -10.54 -7.35 3.73
N CYS A 122 -11.73 -7.04 4.22
CA CYS A 122 -11.89 -6.32 5.48
C CYS A 122 -11.65 -7.30 6.64
N ILE A 123 -10.65 -7.01 7.47
CA ILE A 123 -10.27 -7.83 8.62
C ILE A 123 -11.02 -7.35 9.88
N GLN A 124 -11.19 -6.04 10.03
CA GLN A 124 -11.87 -5.40 11.16
C GLN A 124 -12.54 -4.11 10.71
N GLN A 125 -13.71 -3.81 11.27
CA GLN A 125 -14.44 -2.56 11.03
C GLN A 125 -15.21 -2.16 12.29
N SER A 126 -15.16 -0.87 12.66
CA SER A 126 -15.97 -0.30 13.76
C SER A 126 -17.42 -0.06 13.30
N GLU A 127 -18.38 -0.18 14.22
CA GLU A 127 -19.83 -0.11 13.90
C GLU A 127 -20.26 1.23 13.26
N GLY A 128 -19.47 2.31 13.43
CA GLY A 128 -19.73 3.62 12.85
C GLY A 128 -19.01 3.91 11.53
N PHE A 129 -18.14 3.00 11.06
CA PHE A 129 -17.36 3.25 9.86
C PHE A 129 -18.20 3.02 8.60
N ILE A 130 -18.36 4.06 7.78
CA ILE A 130 -19.13 3.98 6.54
C ILE A 130 -18.31 3.21 5.50
N ASN A 131 -18.85 2.06 5.07
CA ASN A 131 -18.34 1.27 3.95
C ASN A 131 -19.35 1.33 2.80
N ASN A 132 -19.12 2.27 1.87
CA ASN A 132 -19.99 2.43 0.70
C ASN A 132 -19.47 1.57 -0.46
N ALA A 133 -19.82 0.29 -0.45
CA ALA A 133 -19.43 -0.68 -1.49
C ALA A 133 -20.00 -0.39 -2.90
N GLY A 134 -20.88 0.61 -3.05
CA GLY A 134 -21.55 0.99 -4.31
C GLY A 134 -20.96 2.19 -5.04
N ILE A 135 -19.84 2.77 -4.57
CA ILE A 135 -19.27 3.98 -5.19
C ILE A 135 -18.46 3.61 -6.42
N VAL A 136 -18.91 4.12 -7.57
CA VAL A 136 -18.20 4.00 -8.84
C VAL A 136 -17.01 4.97 -8.82
N PRO A 137 -15.79 4.53 -9.17
CA PRO A 137 -14.64 5.41 -9.27
C PRO A 137 -14.94 6.57 -10.22
N ARG A 138 -14.69 7.80 -9.79
CA ARG A 138 -14.73 8.98 -10.68
C ARG A 138 -13.39 9.11 -11.42
N TYR A 139 -12.91 8.02 -11.98
CA TYR A 139 -11.65 8.01 -12.72
C TYR A 139 -11.88 8.30 -14.19
N LEU A 140 -11.33 9.41 -14.67
CA LEU A 140 -11.27 9.71 -16.09
C LEU A 140 -9.95 9.13 -16.62
N PRO A 141 -9.97 8.20 -17.59
CA PRO A 141 -8.75 7.69 -18.23
C PRO A 141 -7.78 8.78 -18.70
N SER A 142 -8.31 9.94 -19.11
CA SER A 142 -7.53 11.13 -19.50
C SER A 142 -6.65 11.69 -18.37
N MET A 143 -7.03 11.49 -17.10
CA MET A 143 -6.23 11.92 -15.96
C MET A 143 -5.02 11.00 -15.74
N ALA A 144 -5.18 9.69 -15.97
CA ALA A 144 -4.09 8.72 -15.92
C ALA A 144 -3.01 9.04 -16.95
N GLU A 145 -3.44 9.28 -18.18
CA GLU A 145 -2.57 9.61 -19.30
C GLU A 145 -1.80 10.90 -19.05
N SER A 146 -2.47 11.93 -18.52
CA SER A 146 -1.83 13.19 -18.16
C SER A 146 -0.76 13.01 -17.07
N ILE A 147 -1.07 12.26 -16.00
CA ILE A 147 -0.12 11.97 -14.91
C ILE A 147 1.10 11.19 -15.42
N LEU A 148 0.88 10.20 -16.29
CA LEU A 148 1.95 9.43 -16.92
C LEU A 148 2.79 10.31 -17.85
N ALA A 149 2.16 11.13 -18.68
CA ALA A 149 2.85 12.02 -19.62
C ALA A 149 3.74 13.02 -18.88
N GLU A 150 3.24 13.66 -17.82
CA GLU A 150 4.01 14.56 -16.98
C GLU A 150 5.19 13.84 -16.30
N GLY A 151 4.93 12.65 -15.75
CA GLY A 151 5.97 11.82 -15.14
C GLY A 151 7.07 11.38 -16.09
N LEU A 152 6.68 10.95 -17.30
CA LEU A 152 7.62 10.54 -18.35
C LEU A 152 8.45 11.74 -18.84
N ASN A 153 7.83 12.91 -18.99
CA ASN A 153 8.55 14.12 -19.36
C ASN A 153 9.61 14.49 -18.32
N MET A 154 9.25 14.48 -17.03
CA MET A 154 10.22 14.72 -15.96
C MET A 154 11.31 13.64 -15.92
N TYR A 155 10.95 12.37 -16.05
CA TYR A 155 11.91 11.27 -16.14
C TYR A 155 12.95 11.51 -17.24
N THR A 156 12.50 11.92 -18.44
CA THR A 156 13.41 12.18 -19.57
C THR A 156 14.35 13.36 -19.30
N GLU A 157 13.87 14.43 -18.65
CA GLU A 157 14.70 15.58 -18.27
C GLU A 157 15.79 15.18 -17.26
N PHE A 158 15.45 14.41 -16.23
CA PHE A 158 16.43 13.94 -15.25
C PHE A 158 17.44 12.95 -15.84
N MET A 159 17.02 12.10 -16.77
CA MET A 159 17.94 11.21 -17.50
C MET A 159 18.92 12.02 -18.38
N ALA A 160 18.44 13.06 -19.06
CA ALA A 160 19.29 13.96 -19.84
C ALA A 160 20.29 14.72 -18.94
N ALA A 161 19.84 15.19 -17.78
CA ALA A 161 20.70 15.83 -16.78
C ALA A 161 21.77 14.86 -16.24
N ALA A 162 21.40 13.60 -15.96
CA ALA A 162 22.34 12.59 -15.54
C ALA A 162 23.47 12.37 -16.56
N GLU A 163 23.11 12.29 -17.85
CA GLU A 163 24.06 12.12 -18.94
C GLU A 163 25.00 13.33 -19.06
N LEU A 164 24.46 14.55 -18.95
CA LEU A 164 25.25 15.78 -18.94
C LEU A 164 26.29 15.77 -17.81
N PHE A 165 25.89 15.39 -16.59
CA PHE A 165 26.79 15.34 -15.44
C PHE A 165 27.80 14.20 -15.53
N ARG A 166 27.42 13.07 -16.15
CA ARG A 166 28.34 11.97 -16.45
C ARG A 166 29.46 12.43 -17.40
N VAL A 167 29.12 13.11 -18.50
CA VAL A 167 30.11 13.67 -19.45
C VAL A 167 31.05 14.66 -18.77
N ARG A 168 30.53 15.47 -17.83
CA ARG A 168 31.32 16.40 -17.00
C ARG A 168 32.13 15.72 -15.89
N LYS A 169 32.10 14.39 -15.78
CA LYS A 169 32.73 13.59 -14.70
C LYS A 169 32.23 13.95 -13.29
N GLN A 170 31.04 14.55 -13.19
CA GLN A 170 30.37 14.87 -11.92
C GLN A 170 29.51 13.68 -11.49
N ASN A 171 30.14 12.54 -11.23
CA ASN A 171 29.48 11.25 -11.03
C ASN A 171 28.46 11.24 -9.88
N ARG A 172 28.74 11.98 -8.79
CA ARG A 172 27.81 12.10 -7.67
C ARG A 172 26.50 12.77 -8.08
N LEU A 173 26.58 13.82 -8.90
CA LEU A 173 25.42 14.55 -9.38
C LEU A 173 24.67 13.76 -10.46
N ALA A 174 25.40 13.05 -11.34
CA ALA A 174 24.79 12.11 -12.28
C ALA A 174 23.97 11.02 -11.55
N CYS A 175 24.54 10.43 -10.50
CA CYS A 175 23.85 9.43 -9.67
C CYS A 175 22.60 10.01 -8.99
N PHE A 176 22.69 11.23 -8.45
CA PHE A 176 21.53 11.92 -7.87
C PHE A 176 20.42 12.12 -8.90
N MET A 177 20.75 12.54 -10.13
CA MET A 177 19.75 12.71 -11.20
C MET A 177 19.10 11.39 -11.61
N LEU A 178 19.86 10.28 -11.68
CA LEU A 178 19.30 8.95 -11.95
C LEU A 178 18.34 8.48 -10.85
N HIS A 179 18.66 8.77 -9.58
CA HIS A 179 17.78 8.50 -8.46
C HIS A 179 16.46 9.26 -8.61
N GLN A 180 16.53 10.57 -8.87
CA GLN A 180 15.35 11.42 -9.07
C GLN A 180 14.50 10.96 -10.27
N ALA A 181 15.12 10.61 -11.40
CA ALA A 181 14.42 10.05 -12.54
C ALA A 181 13.62 8.81 -12.14
N THR A 182 14.28 7.86 -11.46
CA THR A 182 13.65 6.60 -11.04
C THR A 182 12.49 6.84 -10.09
N GLU A 183 12.68 7.68 -9.07
CA GLU A 183 11.67 8.01 -8.08
C GLU A 183 10.42 8.63 -8.72
N LEU A 184 10.62 9.62 -9.59
CA LEU A 184 9.52 10.31 -10.28
C LEU A 184 8.79 9.39 -11.27
N GLY A 185 9.52 8.59 -12.04
CA GLY A 185 8.93 7.63 -12.97
C GLY A 185 8.07 6.59 -12.26
N LEU A 186 8.58 5.99 -11.18
CA LEU A 186 7.83 5.03 -10.37
C LEU A 186 6.62 5.68 -9.68
N ASN A 187 6.78 6.88 -9.12
CA ASN A 187 5.67 7.60 -8.49
C ASN A 187 4.55 7.92 -9.49
N SER A 188 4.88 8.31 -10.73
CA SER A 188 3.87 8.56 -11.76
C SER A 188 3.16 7.29 -12.22
N ILE A 189 3.88 6.17 -12.36
CA ILE A 189 3.27 4.86 -12.66
C ILE A 189 2.33 4.45 -11.53
N LEU A 190 2.75 4.57 -10.27
CA LEU A 190 1.93 4.22 -9.12
C LEU A 190 0.70 5.14 -9.02
N LYS A 191 0.88 6.44 -9.17
CA LYS A 191 -0.21 7.42 -9.11
C LYS A 191 -1.21 7.24 -10.24
N ALA A 192 -0.76 6.93 -11.45
CA ALA A 192 -1.66 6.63 -12.56
C ALA A 192 -2.36 5.27 -12.39
N GLY A 193 -1.65 4.23 -11.96
CA GLY A 193 -2.23 2.90 -11.82
C GLY A 193 -3.19 2.76 -10.63
N THR A 194 -2.94 3.48 -9.54
CA THR A 194 -3.67 3.30 -8.28
C THR A 194 -4.44 4.54 -7.83
N GLY A 195 -4.14 5.72 -8.38
CA GLY A 195 -4.59 7.00 -7.85
C GLY A 195 -3.90 7.40 -6.55
N PHE A 196 -3.12 6.51 -5.92
CA PHE A 196 -2.48 6.76 -4.64
C PHE A 196 -1.20 7.57 -4.81
N HIS A 197 -1.06 8.64 -4.04
CA HIS A 197 0.15 9.44 -3.99
C HIS A 197 0.93 9.13 -2.72
N TYR A 198 1.99 8.34 -2.86
CA TYR A 198 2.97 8.17 -1.80
C TYR A 198 3.97 9.33 -1.88
N ARG A 199 4.08 10.12 -0.81
CA ARG A 199 5.20 11.05 -0.63
C ARG A 199 6.23 10.35 0.25
N PRO A 200 7.33 9.80 -0.30
CA PRO A 200 8.49 9.54 0.53
C PRO A 200 8.98 10.88 1.10
N HIS A 201 9.44 10.88 2.35
CA HIS A 201 9.86 12.06 3.08
C HIS A 201 10.81 12.95 2.25
N THR A 202 10.42 14.22 2.05
CA THR A 202 11.31 15.31 1.62
C THR A 202 12.19 15.79 2.76
#